data_AF-A0A353D6K6-F1
#
_entry.id   AF-A0A353D6K6-F1
#
_cell.length_a   1.000
_cell.length_b   1.000
_cell.length_c   1.000
_cell.angle_alpha   90.00
_cell.angle_beta   90.00
_cell.angle_gamma   90.00
#
_symmetry.space_group_name_H-M   'P 1'
#
loop_
_entity.id
_entity.type
_entity.pdbx_description
1 polymer ?
#
loop_
_entity_poly.entity_id
_entity_poly.type
_entity_poly.pdbx_seq_one_letter_code
_entity_poly.pdbx_strand_id
1 'polypeptide(L)'
;MKVTHIALSIKLVIESEALEADAGVFADVVGRELARQVEGYSSSKKLGYFPALDYFHDREGAIDRGLLDAADNLSWLAARLVREEVRKRLRPLFASMRFDAIQNLAFTMPSIRPGQPNALKRLAEHYTPNTVKLDLTASIMTRYDTAQDMKGHSSHQVYRWLKEHFESVEVTSCRQLD
;
A
#
# COMPACT_ATOMS: atom_id res chain seq x y z
N MET A 1 -26.24 -12.09 21.32
CA MET A 1 -25.17 -11.93 20.30
C MET A 1 -24.35 -10.73 20.71
N LYS A 2 -23.03 -10.89 20.80
CA LYS A 2 -22.11 -9.79 21.09
C LYS A 2 -21.55 -9.30 19.75
N VAL A 3 -21.55 -7.99 19.55
CA VAL A 3 -20.90 -7.36 18.41
C VAL A 3 -19.55 -6.84 18.91
N THR A 4 -18.48 -7.32 18.31
CA THR A 4 -17.13 -6.84 18.60
C THR A 4 -16.63 -6.07 17.41
N HIS A 5 -16.13 -4.85 17.64
CA HIS A 5 -15.51 -4.04 16.62
C HIS A 5 -13.99 -4.23 16.64
N ILE A 6 -13.38 -4.30 15.45
CA ILE A 6 -11.94 -4.41 15.29
C ILE A 6 -11.44 -3.35 14.30
N ALA A 7 -10.28 -2.79 14.58
CA ALA A 7 -9.51 -1.97 13.65
C ALA A 7 -8.33 -2.78 13.13
N LEU A 8 -8.13 -2.77 11.82
CA LEU A 8 -7.11 -3.52 11.09
C LEU A 8 -6.30 -2.58 10.21
N SER A 9 -4.98 -2.73 10.23
CA SER A 9 -4.04 -2.10 9.30
C SER A 9 -3.35 -3.19 8.50
N ILE A 10 -3.43 -3.11 7.18
CA ILE A 10 -2.94 -4.13 6.25
C ILE A 10 -2.08 -3.45 5.19
N LYS A 11 -0.90 -4.00 4.92
CA LYS A 11 -0.07 -3.64 3.78
C LYS A 11 -0.19 -4.74 2.72
N LEU A 12 -0.46 -4.35 1.50
CA LEU A 12 -0.74 -5.23 0.37
C LEU A 12 0.17 -4.84 -0.80
N VAL A 13 0.74 -5.85 -1.45
CA VAL A 13 1.51 -5.68 -2.70
C VAL A 13 0.72 -6.35 -3.81
N ILE A 14 0.45 -5.61 -4.88
CA ILE A 14 -0.25 -6.08 -6.07
C ILE A 14 0.79 -6.57 -7.08
N GLU A 15 0.51 -7.71 -7.72
CA GLU A 15 1.34 -8.22 -8.81
C GLU A 15 1.36 -7.21 -9.98
N SER A 16 2.55 -6.99 -10.56
CA SER A 16 2.71 -6.02 -11.66
C SER A 16 1.80 -6.30 -12.85
N GLU A 17 1.62 -7.58 -13.21
CA GLU A 17 0.76 -8.02 -14.32
C GLU A 17 -0.69 -7.54 -14.16
N ALA A 18 -1.20 -7.52 -12.92
CA ALA A 18 -2.57 -7.07 -12.63
C ALA A 18 -2.74 -5.55 -12.80
N LEU A 19 -1.68 -4.77 -12.62
CA LEU A 19 -1.68 -3.32 -12.88
C LEU A 19 -1.50 -3.02 -14.37
N GLU A 20 -0.64 -3.77 -15.04
CA GLU A 20 -0.32 -3.61 -16.46
C GLU A 20 -1.54 -3.80 -17.37
N ALA A 21 -2.36 -4.82 -17.09
CA ALA A 21 -3.53 -5.15 -17.88
C ALA A 21 -4.52 -3.97 -18.03
N ASP A 22 -4.62 -3.14 -16.99
CA ASP A 22 -5.52 -2.00 -16.93
C ASP A 22 -4.84 -0.67 -17.28
N ALA A 23 -3.56 -0.49 -16.89
CA ALA A 23 -2.85 0.78 -17.05
C ALA A 23 -2.09 0.93 -18.38
N GLY A 24 -1.78 -0.18 -19.07
CA GLY A 24 -0.99 -0.18 -20.31
C GLY A 24 0.49 0.20 -20.12
N VAL A 25 0.96 0.28 -18.87
CA VAL A 25 2.35 0.58 -18.49
C VAL A 25 2.81 -0.33 -17.35
N PHE A 26 4.10 -0.66 -17.35
CA PHE A 26 4.73 -1.52 -16.35
C PHE A 26 5.09 -0.72 -15.09
N ALA A 27 4.53 -1.10 -13.94
CA ALA A 27 4.73 -0.38 -12.69
C ALA A 27 6.21 -0.36 -12.23
N ASP A 28 6.96 -1.43 -12.49
CA ASP A 28 8.39 -1.53 -12.17
C ASP A 28 9.27 -0.62 -13.05
N VAL A 29 8.89 -0.41 -14.30
CA VAL A 29 9.53 0.56 -15.20
C VAL A 29 9.31 1.97 -14.67
N VAL A 30 8.08 2.31 -14.28
CA VAL A 30 7.75 3.61 -13.67
C VAL A 30 8.56 3.82 -12.38
N GLY A 31 8.56 2.85 -11.46
CA GLY A 31 9.30 2.94 -10.19
C GLY A 31 10.81 3.12 -10.38
N ARG A 32 11.42 2.37 -11.32
CA ARG A 32 12.86 2.51 -11.64
C ARG A 32 13.21 3.87 -12.22
N GLU A 33 12.41 4.36 -13.17
CA GLU A 33 12.69 5.65 -13.80
C GLU A 33 12.47 6.81 -12.81
N LEU A 34 11.45 6.72 -11.95
CA LEU A 34 11.26 7.68 -10.85
C LEU A 34 12.46 7.69 -9.91
N ALA A 35 12.92 6.53 -9.47
CA ALA A 35 14.08 6.43 -8.58
C ALA A 35 15.34 7.03 -9.21
N ARG A 36 15.57 6.81 -10.51
CA ARG A 36 16.69 7.38 -11.25
C ARG A 36 16.64 8.92 -11.27
N GLN A 37 15.48 9.48 -11.58
CA GLN A 37 15.32 10.94 -11.65
C GLN A 37 15.36 11.59 -10.26
N VAL A 38 14.74 10.98 -9.26
CA VAL A 38 14.80 11.43 -7.86
C VAL A 38 16.24 11.38 -7.34
N GLU A 39 17.00 10.32 -7.62
CA GLU A 39 18.40 10.22 -7.22
C GLU A 39 19.25 11.31 -7.87
N GLY A 40 19.06 11.55 -9.18
CA GLY A 40 19.73 12.64 -9.89
C GLY A 40 19.40 14.01 -9.31
N TYR A 41 18.11 14.26 -9.01
CA TYR A 41 17.66 15.49 -8.38
C TYR A 41 18.27 15.66 -6.98
N SER A 42 18.14 14.65 -6.11
CA SER A 42 18.69 14.69 -4.74
C SER A 42 20.20 14.90 -4.72
N SER A 43 20.93 14.26 -5.65
CA SER A 43 22.37 14.45 -5.79
C SER A 43 22.72 15.87 -6.23
N SER A 44 22.05 16.41 -7.25
CA SER A 44 22.28 17.78 -7.75
C SER A 44 21.98 18.86 -6.70
N LYS A 45 20.99 18.61 -5.84
CA LYS A 45 20.56 19.50 -4.75
C LYS A 45 21.24 19.19 -3.41
N LYS A 46 22.13 18.19 -3.36
CA LYS A 46 22.85 17.72 -2.16
C LYS A 46 21.90 17.41 -0.99
N LEU A 47 20.76 16.78 -1.27
CA LEU A 47 19.81 16.37 -0.25
C LEU A 47 20.36 15.16 0.53
N GLY A 48 20.19 15.17 1.85
CA GLY A 48 20.50 14.02 2.71
C GLY A 48 19.43 12.94 2.74
N TYR A 49 18.39 13.06 1.89
CA TYR A 49 17.23 12.18 1.83
C TYR A 49 16.65 12.15 0.41
N PHE A 50 15.77 11.19 0.14
CA PHE A 50 14.93 11.16 -1.06
C PHE A 50 13.55 11.73 -0.74
N PRO A 51 13.06 12.78 -1.43
CA PRO A 51 11.74 13.36 -1.18
C PRO A 51 10.60 12.44 -1.61
N ALA A 52 9.45 12.49 -0.94
CA ALA A 52 8.21 11.87 -1.42
C ALA A 52 7.83 12.35 -2.83
N LEU A 53 7.09 11.56 -3.62
CA LEU A 53 6.69 11.95 -4.97
C LEU A 53 5.87 13.26 -5.00
N ASP A 54 5.02 13.47 -3.99
CA ASP A 54 4.21 14.71 -3.85
C ASP A 54 5.05 16.00 -3.90
N TYR A 55 6.30 15.93 -3.44
CA TYR A 55 7.22 17.06 -3.44
C TYR A 55 7.49 17.63 -4.84
N PHE A 56 7.33 16.80 -5.88
CA PHE A 56 7.68 17.12 -7.25
C PHE A 56 6.51 17.64 -8.09
N HIS A 57 5.25 17.53 -7.63
CA HIS A 57 4.08 18.00 -8.40
C HIS A 57 4.13 19.49 -8.75
N ASP A 58 4.61 20.32 -7.81
CA ASP A 58 4.67 21.79 -8.00
C ASP A 58 6.03 22.27 -8.53
N ARG A 59 6.89 21.36 -9.03
CA ARG A 59 8.29 21.67 -9.38
C ARG A 59 8.61 21.28 -10.81
N GLU A 60 8.50 22.27 -11.69
CA GLU A 60 8.88 22.11 -13.10
C GLU A 60 10.37 21.71 -13.24
N GLY A 61 10.62 20.74 -14.14
CA GLY A 61 11.96 20.30 -14.50
C GLY A 61 12.68 19.43 -13.47
N ALA A 62 12.05 19.08 -12.34
CA ALA A 62 12.66 18.20 -11.34
C ALA A 62 12.54 16.71 -11.71
N ILE A 63 11.37 16.31 -12.22
CA ILE A 63 11.04 14.97 -12.72
C ILE A 63 10.15 15.14 -13.96
N ASP A 64 10.22 14.18 -14.89
CA ASP A 64 9.30 14.07 -16.02
C ASP A 64 7.84 14.03 -15.54
N ARG A 65 7.01 14.96 -16.06
CA ARG A 65 5.61 15.07 -15.65
C ARG A 65 4.76 13.89 -16.09
N GLY A 66 5.00 13.34 -17.30
CA GLY A 66 4.29 12.16 -17.76
C GLY A 66 4.61 10.92 -16.92
N LEU A 67 5.80 10.87 -16.34
CA LEU A 67 6.17 9.81 -15.40
C LEU A 67 5.45 9.96 -14.04
N LEU A 68 5.33 11.18 -13.52
CA LEU A 68 4.52 11.44 -12.32
C LEU A 68 3.05 11.11 -12.55
N ASP A 69 2.48 11.54 -13.68
CA ASP A 69 1.09 11.25 -14.06
C ASP A 69 0.86 9.73 -14.19
N ALA A 70 1.83 8.97 -14.72
CA ALA A 70 1.77 7.51 -14.76
C ALA A 70 1.77 6.89 -13.34
N ALA A 71 2.58 7.43 -12.43
CA ALA A 71 2.63 6.98 -11.04
C ALA A 71 1.32 7.25 -10.28
N ASP A 72 0.70 8.41 -10.52
CA ASP A 72 -0.62 8.77 -9.98
C ASP A 72 -1.70 7.81 -10.46
N ASN A 73 -1.76 7.59 -11.78
CA ASN A 73 -2.74 6.71 -12.40
C ASN A 73 -2.62 5.27 -11.89
N LEU A 74 -1.39 4.74 -11.84
CA LEU A 74 -1.13 3.42 -11.27
C LEU A 74 -1.49 3.36 -9.78
N SER A 75 -1.20 4.42 -9.02
CA SER A 75 -1.51 4.45 -7.59
C SER A 75 -3.01 4.47 -7.32
N TRP A 76 -3.76 5.22 -8.11
CA TRP A 76 -5.21 5.24 -8.07
C TRP A 76 -5.80 3.87 -8.42
N LEU A 77 -5.30 3.25 -9.49
CA LEU A 77 -5.71 1.91 -9.92
C LEU A 77 -5.42 0.87 -8.84
N ALA A 78 -4.22 0.87 -8.28
CA ALA A 78 -3.81 -0.01 -7.19
C ALA A 78 -4.75 0.11 -5.97
N ALA A 79 -5.04 1.35 -5.55
CA ALA A 79 -5.96 1.59 -4.45
C ALA A 79 -7.39 1.10 -4.73
N ARG A 80 -7.87 1.26 -5.98
CA ARG A 80 -9.18 0.76 -6.42
C ARG A 80 -9.23 -0.77 -6.38
N LEU A 81 -8.27 -1.44 -7.01
CA LEU A 81 -8.20 -2.92 -7.06
C LEU A 81 -8.12 -3.52 -5.65
N VAL A 82 -7.26 -2.96 -4.78
CA VAL A 82 -7.16 -3.37 -3.38
C VAL A 82 -8.50 -3.22 -2.66
N ARG A 83 -9.18 -2.08 -2.80
CA ARG A 83 -10.48 -1.85 -2.15
C ARG A 83 -11.51 -2.90 -2.60
N GLU A 84 -11.62 -3.14 -3.90
CA GLU A 84 -12.59 -4.06 -4.47
C GLU A 84 -12.32 -5.50 -4.04
N GLU A 85 -11.07 -5.95 -4.16
CA GLU A 85 -10.69 -7.33 -3.85
C GLU A 85 -10.75 -7.59 -2.34
N VAL A 86 -10.25 -6.68 -1.49
CA VAL A 86 -10.39 -6.81 -0.04
C VAL A 86 -11.85 -6.81 0.38
N ARG A 87 -12.69 -5.93 -0.21
CA ARG A 87 -14.13 -5.92 0.06
C ARG A 87 -14.75 -7.26 -0.29
N LYS A 88 -14.46 -7.79 -1.48
CA LYS A 88 -15.00 -9.07 -1.97
C LYS A 88 -14.59 -10.23 -1.07
N ARG A 89 -13.32 -10.32 -0.69
CA ARG A 89 -12.76 -11.46 0.05
C ARG A 89 -13.06 -11.44 1.54
N LEU A 90 -13.07 -10.28 2.18
CA LEU A 90 -13.31 -10.19 3.62
C LEU A 90 -14.80 -10.07 3.98
N ARG A 91 -15.69 -9.80 3.01
CA ARG A 91 -17.14 -9.72 3.26
C ARG A 91 -17.71 -10.93 4.01
N PRO A 92 -17.32 -12.19 3.75
CA PRO A 92 -17.85 -13.34 4.49
C PRO A 92 -17.38 -13.42 5.95
N LEU A 93 -16.28 -12.75 6.31
CA LEU A 93 -15.70 -12.81 7.66
C LEU A 93 -16.33 -11.82 8.64
N PHE A 94 -16.85 -10.71 8.13
CA PHE A 94 -17.29 -9.58 8.95
C PHE A 94 -18.78 -9.28 8.71
N ALA A 95 -19.50 -8.97 9.78
CA ALA A 95 -20.89 -8.54 9.68
C ALA A 95 -21.01 -7.15 9.04
N SER A 96 -20.03 -6.27 9.30
CA SER A 96 -19.87 -5.00 8.61
C SER A 96 -18.39 -4.67 8.42
N MET A 97 -18.07 -3.90 7.39
CA MET A 97 -16.71 -3.42 7.14
C MET A 97 -16.73 -2.01 6.54
N ARG A 98 -15.90 -1.13 7.09
CA ARG A 98 -15.67 0.23 6.61
C ARG A 98 -14.17 0.42 6.38
N PHE A 99 -13.82 0.95 5.21
CA PHE A 99 -12.45 1.39 4.94
C PHE A 99 -12.27 2.78 5.51
N ASP A 100 -11.30 2.95 6.40
CA ASP A 100 -11.00 4.22 7.05
C ASP A 100 -9.94 5.01 6.25
N ALA A 101 -8.93 4.33 5.71
CA ALA A 101 -7.92 4.92 4.84
C ALA A 101 -7.39 3.92 3.81
N ILE A 102 -7.06 4.41 2.61
CA ILE A 102 -6.35 3.65 1.57
C ILE A 102 -5.27 4.56 1.00
N GLN A 103 -4.01 4.16 1.09
CA GLN A 103 -2.88 4.98 0.69
C GLN A 103 -1.88 4.14 -0.09
N ASN A 104 -1.45 4.63 -1.26
CA ASN A 104 -0.31 4.05 -1.97
C ASN A 104 1.00 4.53 -1.32
N LEU A 105 1.92 3.61 -1.07
CA LEU A 105 3.16 3.91 -0.35
C LEU A 105 4.20 4.63 -1.22
N ALA A 106 4.10 4.61 -2.54
CA ALA A 106 5.03 5.31 -3.43
C ALA A 106 5.08 6.83 -3.17
N PHE A 107 3.98 7.41 -2.70
CA PHE A 107 3.85 8.83 -2.39
C PHE A 107 4.25 9.17 -0.95
N THR A 108 4.63 8.17 -0.15
CA THR A 108 5.14 8.41 1.21
C THR A 108 6.63 8.72 1.19
N MET A 109 7.12 9.37 2.26
CA MET A 109 8.54 9.63 2.41
C MET A 109 9.33 8.31 2.49
N PRO A 110 10.28 8.05 1.57
CA PRO A 110 11.12 6.87 1.64
C PRO A 110 11.99 6.88 2.90
N SER A 111 12.15 5.71 3.53
CA SER A 111 13.11 5.52 4.63
C SER A 111 14.55 5.31 4.15
N ILE A 112 14.76 5.25 2.83
CA ILE A 112 16.06 5.08 2.17
C ILE A 112 16.81 6.42 2.16
N ARG A 113 18.11 6.36 2.45
CA ARG A 113 18.99 7.54 2.36
C ARG A 113 20.00 7.39 1.22
N PRO A 114 20.41 8.51 0.59
CA PRO A 114 21.55 8.53 -0.33
C PRO A 114 22.79 7.90 0.33
N GLY A 115 23.51 7.06 -0.43
CA GLY A 115 24.73 6.38 0.04
C GLY A 115 24.50 5.08 0.83
N GLN A 116 23.25 4.69 1.13
CA GLN A 116 22.99 3.36 1.66
C GLN A 116 23.29 2.28 0.60
N PRO A 117 23.71 1.06 1.01
CA PRO A 117 23.84 -0.05 0.07
C PRO A 117 22.53 -0.30 -0.68
N ASN A 118 22.64 -0.45 -2.01
CA ASN A 118 21.51 -0.67 -2.91
C ASN A 118 20.40 0.40 -2.80
N ALA A 119 20.76 1.65 -2.44
CA ALA A 119 19.81 2.74 -2.27
C ALA A 119 18.89 2.91 -3.49
N LEU A 120 19.45 2.96 -4.71
CA LEU A 120 18.68 3.12 -5.93
C LEU A 120 17.68 1.97 -6.16
N LYS A 121 18.09 0.72 -5.94
CA LYS A 121 17.19 -0.44 -6.09
C LYS A 121 16.03 -0.38 -5.09
N ARG A 122 16.33 -0.11 -3.82
CA ARG A 122 15.32 0.01 -2.77
C ARG A 122 14.41 1.22 -2.96
N LEU A 123 14.95 2.29 -3.55
CA LEU A 123 14.18 3.47 -3.92
C LEU A 123 13.23 3.17 -5.09
N ALA A 124 13.69 2.40 -6.08
CA ALA A 124 12.84 1.91 -7.16
C ALA A 124 11.70 1.05 -6.63
N GLU A 125 12.00 0.10 -5.73
CA GLU A 125 10.98 -0.71 -5.05
C GLU A 125 9.97 0.15 -4.27
N HIS A 126 10.43 1.23 -3.60
CA HIS A 126 9.55 2.15 -2.89
C HIS A 126 8.64 2.95 -3.83
N TYR A 127 9.18 3.47 -4.94
CA TYR A 127 8.42 4.28 -5.90
C TYR A 127 7.59 3.47 -6.89
N THR A 128 7.74 2.15 -6.94
CA THR A 128 6.80 1.30 -7.68
C THR A 128 5.41 1.44 -7.06
N PRO A 129 4.41 1.92 -7.81
CA PRO A 129 3.08 2.23 -7.29
C PRO A 129 2.18 0.98 -7.09
N ASN A 130 2.75 -0.14 -6.65
CA ASN A 130 2.03 -1.41 -6.46
C ASN A 130 1.75 -1.76 -4.99
N THR A 131 2.23 -0.94 -4.05
CA THR A 131 2.10 -1.22 -2.62
C THR A 131 1.08 -0.27 -1.98
N VAL A 132 0.04 -0.85 -1.37
CA VAL A 132 -1.05 -0.11 -0.73
C VAL A 132 -1.13 -0.45 0.74
N LYS A 133 -1.21 0.58 1.58
CA LYS A 133 -1.63 0.47 2.97
C LYS A 133 -3.13 0.74 3.08
N LEU A 134 -3.80 -0.14 3.81
CA LEU A 134 -5.24 -0.14 4.00
C LEU A 134 -5.53 -0.17 5.51
N ASP A 135 -6.29 0.81 5.97
CA ASP A 135 -6.84 0.84 7.33
C ASP A 135 -8.35 0.63 7.24
N LEU A 136 -8.89 -0.29 8.04
CA LEU A 136 -10.31 -0.63 8.05
C LEU A 136 -10.83 -0.94 9.45
N THR A 137 -12.11 -0.65 9.66
CA THR A 137 -12.86 -1.01 10.85
C THR A 137 -13.92 -2.05 10.46
N ALA A 138 -13.95 -3.18 11.16
CA ALA A 138 -14.89 -4.26 10.90
C ALA A 138 -15.62 -4.70 12.17
N SER A 139 -16.77 -5.35 12.02
CA SER A 139 -17.52 -5.95 13.13
C SER A 139 -17.64 -7.46 12.96
N ILE A 140 -17.51 -8.18 14.08
CA ILE A 140 -17.70 -9.63 14.16
C ILE A 140 -18.87 -9.90 15.11
N MET A 141 -19.76 -10.80 14.71
CA MET A 141 -20.86 -11.28 15.56
C MET A 141 -20.50 -12.64 16.14
N THR A 142 -20.32 -12.73 17.46
CA THR A 142 -20.05 -14.00 18.13
C THR A 142 -21.28 -14.49 18.91
N ARG A 143 -21.47 -15.81 18.90
CA ARG A 143 -22.57 -16.49 19.63
C ARG A 143 -22.24 -16.75 21.10
N TYR A 144 -20.97 -16.71 21.51
CA TYR A 144 -20.50 -16.97 22.86
C TYR A 144 -19.45 -15.96 23.32
N ASP A 145 -19.35 -15.75 24.63
CA ASP A 145 -18.33 -14.94 25.31
C ASP A 145 -17.00 -15.71 25.37
N THR A 146 -16.55 -16.21 24.22
CA THR A 146 -15.24 -16.82 24.14
C THR A 146 -14.24 -15.68 24.30
N ALA A 147 -13.66 -15.57 25.49
CA ALA A 147 -12.47 -14.76 25.80
C ALA A 147 -11.23 -15.31 25.08
N GLN A 148 -11.39 -15.67 23.81
CA GLN A 148 -10.35 -16.13 22.92
C GLN A 148 -9.71 -14.90 22.29
N ASP A 149 -8.40 -14.93 22.10
CA ASP A 149 -7.62 -13.84 21.51
C ASP A 149 -8.12 -13.48 20.10
N MET A 150 -9.14 -12.62 20.05
CA MET A 150 -9.79 -12.19 18.83
C MET A 150 -8.82 -11.42 17.93
N LYS A 151 -7.74 -10.85 18.47
CA LYS A 151 -6.73 -10.13 17.70
C LYS A 151 -5.92 -11.11 16.85
N GLY A 152 -5.28 -12.11 17.48
CA GLY A 152 -4.52 -13.13 16.76
C GLY A 152 -5.38 -13.89 15.76
N HIS A 153 -6.61 -14.25 16.17
CA HIS A 153 -7.54 -14.97 15.30
C HIS A 153 -7.97 -14.13 14.08
N SER A 154 -8.28 -12.84 14.25
CA SER A 154 -8.73 -11.98 13.14
C SER A 154 -7.60 -11.68 12.16
N SER A 155 -6.40 -11.34 12.65
CA SER A 155 -5.22 -11.13 11.79
C SER A 155 -4.90 -12.36 10.95
N HIS A 156 -4.91 -13.55 11.57
CA HIS A 156 -4.63 -14.79 10.87
C HIS A 156 -5.69 -15.12 9.81
N GLN A 157 -6.97 -14.89 10.12
CA GLN A 157 -8.05 -15.08 9.14
C GLN A 157 -7.90 -14.11 7.96
N VAL A 158 -7.70 -12.82 8.22
CA VAL A 158 -7.51 -11.82 7.16
C VAL A 158 -6.35 -12.20 6.25
N TYR A 159 -5.19 -12.56 6.82
CA TYR A 159 -4.06 -13.03 6.04
C TYR A 159 -4.42 -14.24 5.17
N ARG A 160 -5.06 -15.26 5.75
CA ARG A 160 -5.43 -16.49 5.02
C ARG A 160 -6.37 -16.23 3.84
N TRP A 161 -7.27 -15.27 3.94
CA TRP A 161 -8.25 -14.95 2.89
C TRP A 161 -7.69 -14.05 1.79
N LEU A 162 -6.58 -13.35 2.04
CA LEU A 162 -5.98 -12.42 1.08
C LEU A 162 -4.70 -12.95 0.43
N LYS A 163 -3.95 -13.85 1.09
CA LYS A 163 -2.61 -14.28 0.64
C LYS A 163 -2.53 -14.89 -0.77
N GLU A 164 -3.65 -15.38 -1.32
CA GLU A 164 -3.71 -15.99 -2.67
C GLU A 164 -4.14 -14.98 -3.75
N HIS A 165 -4.36 -13.72 -3.38
CA HIS A 165 -4.87 -12.66 -4.26
C HIS A 165 -3.96 -11.43 -4.36
N PHE A 166 -2.86 -11.44 -3.62
CA PHE A 166 -1.87 -10.38 -3.59
C PHE A 166 -0.49 -11.02 -3.57
N GLU A 167 0.49 -10.36 -4.18
CA GLU A 167 1.89 -10.80 -4.17
C GLU A 167 2.41 -10.90 -2.73
N SER A 168 1.99 -9.96 -1.87
CA SER A 168 2.31 -9.98 -0.44
C SER A 168 1.18 -9.37 0.38
N VAL A 169 0.97 -9.93 1.58
CA VAL A 169 -0.01 -9.48 2.56
C VAL A 169 0.66 -9.44 3.92
N GLU A 170 0.63 -8.27 4.56
CA GLU A 170 1.15 -8.07 5.91
C GLU A 170 0.09 -7.35 6.75
N VAL A 171 -0.41 -8.02 7.80
CA VAL A 171 -1.27 -7.38 8.80
C VAL A 171 -0.36 -6.66 9.80
N THR A 172 -0.27 -5.34 9.68
CA THR A 172 0.63 -4.50 10.49
C THR A 172 0.03 -4.13 11.84
N SER A 173 -1.30 -4.12 11.97
CA SER A 173 -1.98 -3.91 13.24
C SER A 173 -3.36 -4.57 13.29
N CYS A 174 -3.74 -5.07 14.46
CA CYS A 174 -5.10 -5.51 14.77
C CYS A 174 -5.44 -5.16 16.21
N ARG A 175 -6.52 -4.40 16.41
CA ARG A 175 -6.98 -3.96 17.73
C ARG A 175 -8.47 -4.15 17.85
N GLN A 176 -8.91 -4.63 19.01
CA GLN A 176 -10.33 -4.57 19.36
C GLN A 176 -10.65 -3.15 19.79
N LEU A 177 -11.79 -2.64 19.36
CA LEU A 177 -12.34 -1.36 19.79
C LEU A 177 -13.31 -1.61 20.95
N ASP A 178 -13.25 -0.75 21.96
CA ASP A 178 -14.10 -0.80 23.15
C ASP A 178 -15.54 -0.36 22.87
#